data_AF-A0A3M9YWU6-F1
#
_entry.id   AF-A0A3M9YWU6-F1
#
_cell.length_a   1.000
_cell.length_b   1.000
_cell.length_c   1.000
_cell.angle_alpha   90.00
_cell.angle_beta   90.00
_cell.angle_gamma   90.00
#
_symmetry.space_group_name_H-M   'P 1'
#
loop_
_entity.id
_entity.type
_entity.pdbx_description
1 polymer ?
#
loop_
_entity_poly.entity_id
_entity_poly.type
_entity_poly.pdbx_seq_one_letter_code
_entity_poly.pdbx_strand_id
1 'polypeptide(L)'
;MCFAIQQDGLTPDEVAIICVVATESTREIRKDAFAARHFGGEDFAFPDTERPAVSIKFIHTRLGLSRETTRRKVADLVERGFLKRVKGGVILPAQTGEDDYTKEIRSFLVRKLDVISAYRSKMPD
;
A
#
# COMPACT_ATOMS: atom_id res chain seq x y z
N MET A 1 1.23 3.70 -21.23
CA MET A 1 0.71 3.00 -20.03
C MET A 1 1.01 3.93 -18.86
N CYS A 2 -0.01 4.57 -18.30
CA CYS A 2 0.13 5.35 -17.08
C CYS A 2 0.00 4.40 -15.90
N PHE A 3 0.93 4.44 -14.95
CA PHE A 3 0.75 3.73 -13.68
C PHE A 3 -0.29 4.45 -12.82
N ALA A 4 -0.83 3.78 -11.79
CA ALA A 4 -1.84 4.31 -10.86
C ALA A 4 -1.56 5.77 -10.41
N ILE A 5 -0.32 6.11 -10.10
CA ILE A 5 0.09 7.48 -9.74
C ILE A 5 -0.35 8.53 -10.77
N GLN A 6 -0.18 8.23 -12.05
CA GLN A 6 -0.49 9.14 -13.15
C GLN A 6 -1.97 9.05 -13.59
N GLN A 7 -2.62 7.90 -13.38
CA GLN A 7 -4.05 7.74 -13.62
C GLN A 7 -4.88 8.48 -12.57
N ASP A 8 -4.47 8.37 -11.30
CA ASP A 8 -5.20 8.91 -10.15
C ASP A 8 -4.79 10.33 -9.78
N GLY A 9 -3.81 10.91 -10.47
CA GLY A 9 -3.33 12.27 -10.21
C GLY A 9 -2.71 12.45 -8.82
N LEU A 10 -2.08 11.40 -8.27
CA LEU A 10 -1.46 11.45 -6.95
C LEU A 10 -0.23 12.38 -6.96
N THR A 11 -0.17 13.29 -5.99
CA THR A 11 1.01 14.15 -5.79
C THR A 11 2.14 13.38 -5.08
N PRO A 12 3.42 13.83 -5.17
CA PRO A 12 4.52 13.20 -4.45
C PRO A 12 4.29 13.09 -2.93
N ASP A 13 3.70 14.11 -2.32
CA ASP A 13 3.34 14.10 -0.89
C ASP A 13 2.29 13.03 -0.57
N GLU A 14 1.31 12.84 -1.43
CA GLU A 14 0.27 11.81 -1.24
C GLU A 14 0.85 10.41 -1.36
N VAL A 15 1.72 10.18 -2.36
CA VAL A 15 2.45 8.92 -2.48
C VAL A 15 3.31 8.66 -1.24
N ALA A 16 4.02 9.68 -0.75
CA ALA A 16 4.82 9.56 0.48
C ALA A 16 3.96 9.23 1.71
N ILE A 17 2.79 9.86 1.84
CA ILE A 17 1.81 9.55 2.90
C ILE A 17 1.33 8.11 2.79
N ILE A 18 0.92 7.66 1.61
CA ILE A 18 0.46 6.28 1.38
C ILE A 18 1.58 5.29 1.75
N CYS A 19 2.81 5.51 1.30
CA CYS A 19 3.95 4.63 1.61
C CYS A 19 4.26 4.55 3.12
N VAL A 20 4.20 5.68 3.83
CA VAL A 20 4.39 5.68 5.29
C VAL A 20 3.26 4.92 5.98
N VAL A 21 2.01 5.16 5.57
CA VAL A 21 0.86 4.47 6.16
C VAL A 21 0.92 2.96 5.84
N ALA A 22 1.25 2.58 4.61
CA ALA A 22 1.42 1.18 4.21
C ALA A 22 2.47 0.47 5.07
N THR A 23 3.64 1.08 5.22
CA THR A 23 4.76 0.52 6.00
C THR A 23 4.40 0.31 7.47
N GLU A 24 3.66 1.26 8.05
CA GLU A 24 3.35 1.26 9.48
C GLU A 24 2.10 0.44 9.80
N SER A 25 1.06 0.47 8.93
CA SER A 25 -0.16 -0.32 9.09
C SER A 25 0.04 -1.82 8.80
N THR A 26 1.15 -2.21 8.17
CA THR A 26 1.53 -3.61 7.94
C THR A 26 2.70 -4.07 8.82
N ARG A 27 3.11 -3.25 9.81
CA ARG A 27 4.32 -3.54 10.60
C ARG A 27 4.27 -4.87 11.37
N GLU A 28 3.09 -5.36 11.70
CA GLU A 28 2.93 -6.62 12.45
C GLU A 28 3.34 -7.84 11.60
N ILE A 29 3.22 -7.77 10.27
CA ILE A 29 3.76 -8.80 9.36
C ILE A 29 5.27 -8.97 9.56
N ARG A 30 6.00 -7.90 9.90
CA ARG A 30 7.45 -7.95 10.15
C ARG A 30 7.82 -8.39 11.57
N LYS A 31 6.89 -8.32 12.51
CA LYS A 31 7.16 -8.55 13.94
C LYS A 31 6.68 -9.91 14.41
N ASP A 32 5.54 -10.37 13.89
CA ASP A 32 4.90 -11.60 14.30
C ASP A 32 5.12 -12.72 13.27
N ALA A 33 5.64 -13.86 13.74
CA ALA A 33 5.94 -15.00 12.90
C ALA A 33 4.68 -15.65 12.32
N PHE A 34 3.54 -15.57 13.03
CA PHE A 34 2.28 -16.09 12.52
C PHE A 34 1.77 -15.20 11.37
N ALA A 35 1.72 -13.89 11.57
CA ALA A 35 1.33 -12.93 10.54
C ALA A 35 2.24 -13.00 9.31
N ALA A 36 3.56 -13.11 9.50
CA ALA A 36 4.51 -13.27 8.41
C ALA A 36 4.21 -14.50 7.53
N ARG A 37 3.92 -15.65 8.16
CA ARG A 37 3.64 -16.89 7.42
C ARG A 37 2.31 -16.86 6.67
N HIS A 38 1.28 -16.23 7.24
CA HIS A 38 -0.08 -16.26 6.67
C HIS A 38 -0.35 -15.10 5.70
N PHE A 39 0.28 -13.94 5.91
CA PHE A 39 -0.02 -12.71 5.18
C PHE A 39 1.22 -12.05 4.55
N GLY A 40 2.40 -12.66 4.65
CA GLY A 40 3.63 -12.16 4.04
C GLY A 40 3.78 -12.48 2.55
N GLY A 41 2.93 -13.37 2.02
CA GLY A 41 2.85 -13.69 0.58
C GLY A 41 1.76 -12.90 -0.15
N GLU A 42 1.55 -13.23 -1.43
CA GLU A 42 0.52 -12.59 -2.28
C GLU A 42 -0.84 -13.30 -2.22
N ASP A 43 -0.93 -14.46 -1.57
CA ASP A 43 -2.14 -15.29 -1.57
C ASP A 43 -3.27 -14.68 -0.71
N PHE A 44 -2.90 -14.05 0.41
CA PHE A 44 -3.85 -13.49 1.37
C PHE A 44 -3.43 -12.09 1.80
N ALA A 45 -4.30 -11.11 1.57
CA ALA A 45 -4.07 -9.76 2.05
C ALA A 45 -4.19 -9.69 3.59
N PHE A 46 -3.30 -8.91 4.22
CA PHE A 46 -3.34 -8.70 5.66
C PHE A 46 -4.65 -7.99 6.07
N PRO A 47 -5.48 -8.57 6.98
CA PRO A 47 -6.82 -8.06 7.27
C PRO A 47 -6.82 -6.69 7.93
N ASP A 48 -7.78 -5.83 7.57
CA ASP A 48 -7.93 -4.48 8.15
C ASP A 48 -8.06 -4.47 9.68
N THR A 49 -8.69 -5.49 10.27
CA THR A 49 -8.89 -5.60 11.72
C THR A 49 -7.59 -5.79 12.49
N GLU A 50 -6.56 -6.33 11.83
CA GLU A 50 -5.24 -6.58 12.40
C GLU A 50 -4.24 -5.45 12.07
N ARG A 51 -4.63 -4.50 11.20
CA ARG A 51 -3.78 -3.39 10.79
C ARG A 51 -3.74 -2.31 11.85
N PRO A 52 -2.56 -1.98 12.41
CA PRO A 52 -2.51 -0.89 13.36
C PRO A 52 -2.78 0.47 12.72
N ALA A 53 -3.60 1.27 13.40
CA ALA A 53 -3.89 2.63 12.97
C ALA A 53 -2.64 3.52 13.00
N VAL A 54 -2.45 4.31 11.94
CA VAL A 54 -1.37 5.29 11.81
C VAL A 54 -1.92 6.68 12.09
N SER A 55 -1.45 7.30 13.17
CA SER A 55 -1.93 8.63 13.57
C SER A 55 -1.42 9.73 12.63
N ILE A 56 -2.20 10.80 12.45
CA ILE A 56 -1.76 12.00 11.70
C ILE A 56 -0.46 12.57 12.30
N LYS A 57 -0.31 12.50 13.63
CA LYS A 57 0.91 12.92 14.34
C LYS A 57 2.13 12.18 13.81
N PHE A 58 2.05 10.85 13.71
CA PHE A 58 3.13 10.02 13.20
C PHE A 58 3.47 10.40 11.75
N ILE A 59 2.46 10.56 10.89
CA ILE A 59 2.65 10.87 9.46
C ILE A 59 3.38 12.21 9.29
N HIS A 60 2.86 13.29 9.89
CA HIS A 60 3.44 14.62 9.67
C HIS A 60 4.84 14.74 10.28
N THR A 61 5.09 14.11 11.43
CA THR A 61 6.42 14.08 12.05
C THR A 61 7.40 13.27 11.21
N ARG A 62 6.97 12.13 10.65
CA ARG A 62 7.84 11.26 9.85
C ARG A 62 8.22 11.86 8.51
N LEU A 63 7.30 12.61 7.89
CA LEU A 63 7.50 13.23 6.58
C LEU A 63 8.02 14.67 6.63
N GLY A 64 8.08 15.29 7.82
CA GLY A 64 8.47 16.70 7.96
C GLY A 64 7.45 17.68 7.37
N LEU A 65 6.20 17.25 7.16
CA LEU A 65 5.12 18.08 6.62
C LEU A 65 4.43 18.88 7.74
N SER A 66 3.78 19.98 7.35
CA SER A 66 2.91 20.70 8.28
C SER A 66 1.72 19.82 8.70
N ARG A 67 1.33 19.89 9.98
CA ARG A 67 0.19 19.12 10.50
C ARG A 67 -1.10 19.37 9.72
N GLU A 68 -1.35 20.62 9.34
CA GLU A 68 -2.57 20.98 8.59
C GLU A 68 -2.52 20.47 7.15
N THR A 69 -1.37 20.56 6.47
CA THR A 69 -1.17 19.99 5.14
C THR A 69 -1.39 18.47 5.17
N THR A 70 -0.80 17.77 6.15
CA THR A 70 -1.00 16.33 6.32
C THR A 70 -2.46 16.00 6.60
N ARG A 71 -3.14 16.76 7.48
CA ARG A 71 -4.56 16.53 7.78
C ARG A 71 -5.44 16.65 6.54
N ARG A 72 -5.22 17.69 5.72
CA ARG A 72 -5.95 17.91 4.46
C ARG A 72 -5.71 16.80 3.45
N LYS A 73 -4.45 16.46 3.17
CA LYS A 73 -4.10 15.38 2.23
C LYS A 73 -4.61 14.02 2.67
N VAL A 74 -4.51 13.71 3.97
CA VAL A 74 -5.05 12.45 4.52
C VAL A 74 -6.58 12.42 4.42
N ALA A 75 -7.28 13.54 4.58
CA ALA A 75 -8.73 13.59 4.39
C ALA A 75 -9.10 13.31 2.93
N ASP A 76 -8.43 13.97 1.98
CA ASP A 76 -8.62 13.75 0.53
C ASP A 76 -8.33 12.30 0.12
N LEU A 77 -7.23 11.73 0.59
CA LEU A 77 -6.88 10.32 0.33
C LEU A 77 -7.90 9.34 0.91
N VAL A 78 -8.57 9.69 2.02
CA VAL A 78 -9.65 8.87 2.57
C VAL A 78 -10.92 8.98 1.73
N GLU A 79 -11.28 10.20 1.31
CA GLU A 79 -12.42 10.44 0.44
C GLU A 79 -12.29 9.71 -0.90
N ARG A 80 -11.08 9.65 -1.43
CA ARG A 80 -10.74 8.95 -2.69
C ARG A 80 -10.49 7.44 -2.53
N GLY A 81 -10.60 6.89 -1.31
CA GLY A 81 -10.47 5.45 -1.07
C GLY A 81 -9.04 4.90 -0.95
N PHE A 82 -8.00 5.72 -1.10
CA PHE A 82 -6.59 5.27 -0.97
C PHE A 82 -6.22 4.88 0.47
N LEU A 83 -6.87 5.51 1.45
CA LEU A 83 -6.69 5.26 2.87
C LEU A 83 -8.05 5.06 3.54
N LYS A 84 -8.07 4.27 4.62
CA LYS A 84 -9.29 4.05 5.41
C LYS A 84 -9.17 4.69 6.78
N ARG A 85 -10.18 5.46 7.19
CA ARG A 85 -10.26 6.02 8.53
C ARG A 85 -10.64 4.93 9.53
N VAL A 86 -9.89 4.84 10.63
CA VAL A 86 -10.17 3.92 11.74
C VAL A 86 -9.99 4.64 13.07
N LYS A 87 -10.39 4.00 14.18
CA LYS A 87 -10.14 4.55 15.52
C LYS A 87 -8.64 4.74 15.73
N GLY A 88 -8.23 5.98 16.01
CA GLY A 88 -6.83 6.33 16.28
C GLY A 88 -5.99 6.79 15.07
N GLY A 89 -6.53 6.74 13.84
CA GLY A 89 -5.75 7.17 12.67
C GLY A 89 -6.31 6.71 11.33
N VAL A 90 -5.41 6.33 10.44
CA VAL A 90 -5.72 5.75 9.12
C VAL A 90 -4.92 4.47 8.91
N ILE A 91 -5.42 3.61 8.04
CA ILE A 91 -4.70 2.43 7.53
C ILE A 91 -4.68 2.47 6.00
N LEU A 92 -3.73 1.74 5.43
CA LEU A 92 -3.87 1.29 4.04
C LEU A 92 -4.90 0.15 4.06
N PRO A 93 -6.02 0.23 3.33
CA PRO A 93 -6.97 -0.87 3.28
C PRO A 93 -6.32 -2.13 2.69
N ALA A 94 -6.81 -3.30 3.07
CA ALA A 94 -6.47 -4.55 2.41
C ALA A 94 -6.67 -4.39 0.89
N GLN A 95 -5.62 -4.68 0.12
CA GLN A 95 -5.63 -4.50 -1.33
C GLN A 95 -6.33 -5.69 -2.00
N THR A 96 -7.65 -5.76 -1.80
CA THR A 96 -8.55 -6.76 -2.38
C THR A 96 -9.83 -6.11 -2.90
N GLY A 97 -10.51 -6.77 -3.85
CA GLY A 97 -11.79 -6.28 -4.36
C GLY A 97 -11.69 -4.88 -4.99
N GLU A 98 -12.61 -4.00 -4.59
CA GLU A 98 -12.66 -2.60 -5.08
C GLU A 98 -11.60 -1.69 -4.42
N ASP A 99 -11.07 -2.08 -3.26
CA ASP A 99 -10.04 -1.33 -2.52
C ASP A 99 -8.62 -1.56 -3.08
N ASP A 100 -8.48 -2.45 -4.06
CA ASP A 100 -7.19 -2.82 -4.66
C ASP A 100 -6.80 -1.93 -5.85
N TYR A 101 -6.32 -0.73 -5.55
CA TYR A 101 -5.75 0.16 -6.55
C TYR A 101 -4.32 -0.25 -6.97
N THR A 102 -3.71 -1.24 -6.30
CA THR A 102 -2.39 -1.78 -6.70
C THR A 102 -2.46 -2.88 -7.76
N LYS A 103 -3.67 -3.38 -8.06
CA LYS A 103 -3.91 -4.51 -8.98
C LYS A 103 -3.24 -4.36 -10.33
N GLU A 104 -3.30 -3.17 -10.92
CA GLU A 104 -2.71 -2.92 -12.24
C GLU A 104 -1.18 -3.08 -12.22
N ILE A 105 -0.53 -2.54 -11.18
CA ILE A 105 0.92 -2.66 -10.99
C ILE A 105 1.30 -4.13 -10.81
N ARG A 106 0.59 -4.87 -9.96
CA ARG A 106 0.84 -6.31 -9.75
C ARG A 106 0.64 -7.10 -11.04
N SER A 107 -0.43 -6.83 -11.78
CA SER A 107 -0.73 -7.49 -13.06
C SER A 107 0.35 -7.23 -14.11
N PHE A 108 0.89 -6.00 -14.15
CA PHE A 108 2.01 -5.67 -15.02
C PHE A 108 3.27 -6.46 -14.67
N LEU A 109 3.61 -6.56 -13.38
CA LEU A 109 4.78 -7.30 -12.91
C LEU A 109 4.66 -8.80 -13.22
N VAL A 110 3.51 -9.41 -12.95
CA VAL A 110 3.24 -10.82 -13.29
C VAL A 110 3.44 -11.08 -14.77
N ARG A 111 2.86 -10.24 -15.65
CA ARG A 111 3.05 -10.36 -17.10
C ARG A 111 4.52 -10.29 -17.53
N LYS A 112 5.34 -9.49 -16.84
CA LYS A 112 6.79 -9.42 -17.12
C LYS A 112 7.52 -10.67 -16.64
N LEU A 113 7.13 -11.21 -15.49
CA LEU A 113 7.67 -12.47 -14.98
C LEU A 113 7.34 -13.65 -15.91
N ASP A 114 6.14 -13.69 -16.49
CA ASP A 114 5.76 -14.72 -17.48
C ASP A 114 6.68 -14.72 -18.70
N VAL A 115 7.01 -13.52 -19.20
CA VAL A 115 7.95 -13.36 -20.33
C VAL A 115 9.32 -13.90 -19.94
N ILE A 116 9.84 -13.53 -18.77
CA ILE A 116 11.14 -14.00 -18.28
C ILE A 116 11.13 -15.52 -18.08
N SER A 117 10.05 -16.08 -17.53
CA SER A 117 9.87 -17.52 -17.34
C SER A 117 9.89 -18.28 -18.68
N ALA A 118 9.19 -17.75 -19.69
CA ALA A 118 9.20 -18.30 -21.04
C ALA A 118 10.61 -18.27 -21.67
N TYR A 119 11.40 -17.23 -21.43
CA TYR A 119 12.80 -17.20 -21.87
C TYR A 119 13.66 -18.24 -21.16
N ARG A 120 13.54 -18.38 -19.84
CA ARG A 120 14.28 -19.37 -19.06
C ARG A 120 14.04 -20.80 -19.57
N SER A 121 12.80 -21.14 -19.95
CA SER A 121 12.47 -22.47 -20.49
C SER A 121 13.15 -22.81 -21.83
N LYS A 122 13.70 -21.81 -22.53
CA LYS A 122 14.38 -21.96 -23.82
C LYS A 122 15.90 -21.92 -23.69
N MET A 123 16.43 -21.69 -22.50
CA MET A 123 17.88 -21.71 -22.26
C MET A 123 18.37 -23.16 -22.19
N PRO A 124 19.50 -23.51 -22.82
CA PRO A 124 20.16 -24.78 -22.57
C PRO A 124 20.62 -24.85 -21.11
N ASP A 125 20.69 -26.07 -20.55
CA ASP A 125 21.24 -26.34 -19.21
C ASP A 125 22.69 -25.84 -19.05
#